data_AF-A0A2E6TGT6-F1
#
_entry.id   AF-A0A2E6TGT6-F1
#
_cell.length_a   1.000
_cell.length_b   1.000
_cell.length_c   1.000
_cell.angle_alpha   90.00
_cell.angle_beta   90.00
_cell.angle_gamma   90.00
#
_symmetry.space_group_name_H-M   'P 1'
#
loop_
_entity.id
_entity.type
_entity.pdbx_description
1 polymer ?
#
loop_
_entity_poly.entity_id
_entity_poly.type
_entity_poly.pdbx_seq_one_letter_code
_entity_poly.pdbx_strand_id
1 'polypeptide(L)'
;MKTYLLTIALAFSFALQSPALAAQPEAPKKSVQWQNDEMCQFVFFAVLEGLYRDGVQNEIVDAIIGGKVEKKEDKVKTHFVFRCELCHATYEAFRAYRNRPAFTDAKGASTFGKGADLKLLKDLSSKDARTRVYTMGALVRPWIMHRIEQTRKTPAEKTAMKKKFAEYARDGAKMLDAHKKAKDGFYLDWRFYGSCQACEAAKDLGKAGF
;
A
#
# COMPACT_ATOMS: atom_id res chain seq x y z
N MET A 1 -36.98 80.51 15.78
CA MET A 1 -37.68 79.95 16.96
C MET A 1 -37.51 78.44 16.92
N LYS A 2 -36.81 77.85 17.91
CA LYS A 2 -37.30 76.84 18.88
C LYS A 2 -37.97 75.62 18.21
N THR A 3 -37.59 74.35 18.43
CA THR A 3 -36.93 73.71 19.58
C THR A 3 -36.53 72.27 19.18
N TYR A 4 -35.53 71.74 19.90
CA TYR A 4 -34.95 70.41 19.84
C TYR A 4 -35.93 69.25 20.11
N LEU A 5 -35.62 68.07 19.58
CA LEU A 5 -35.81 66.81 20.32
C LEU A 5 -34.79 65.75 19.85
N LEU A 6 -33.92 65.38 20.80
CA LEU A 6 -33.01 64.24 20.76
C LEU A 6 -33.78 62.94 20.54
N THR A 7 -33.20 62.02 19.78
CA THR A 7 -33.38 60.58 20.02
C THR A 7 -32.04 59.88 19.84
N ILE A 8 -31.54 59.37 20.96
CA ILE A 8 -30.35 58.52 21.07
C ILE A 8 -30.76 57.12 20.62
N ALA A 9 -30.10 56.59 19.59
CA ALA A 9 -30.20 55.16 19.25
C ALA A 9 -28.81 54.53 19.39
N LEU A 10 -28.65 53.77 20.48
CA LEU A 10 -27.55 52.86 20.77
C LEU A 10 -27.48 51.80 19.66
N ALA A 11 -26.46 51.86 18.80
CA ALA A 11 -26.15 50.75 17.89
C ALA A 11 -25.16 49.80 18.58
N PHE A 12 -25.70 48.68 19.06
CA PHE A 12 -24.97 47.55 19.62
C PHE A 12 -23.96 47.00 18.60
N SER A 13 -22.67 47.02 18.98
CA SER A 13 -21.58 46.33 18.30
C SER A 13 -21.77 44.81 18.38
N PHE A 14 -22.38 44.19 17.37
CA PHE A 14 -22.35 42.74 17.19
C PHE A 14 -21.03 42.34 16.52
N ALA A 15 -20.00 42.12 17.34
CA ALA A 15 -18.81 41.39 16.94
C ALA A 15 -19.19 39.91 16.77
N LEU A 16 -19.53 39.51 15.54
CA LEU A 16 -19.60 38.11 15.12
C LEU A 16 -18.18 37.52 15.12
N GLN A 17 -17.70 37.10 16.28
CA GLN A 17 -16.56 36.20 16.36
C GLN A 17 -17.06 34.78 16.03
N SER A 18 -16.91 34.37 14.77
CA SER A 18 -17.01 32.96 14.40
C SER A 18 -15.94 32.19 15.19
N PRO A 19 -16.30 31.13 15.96
CA PRO A 19 -15.29 30.24 16.48
C PRO A 19 -14.71 29.49 15.28
N ALA A 20 -13.54 29.91 14.84
CA ALA A 20 -12.70 29.07 13.99
C ALA A 20 -12.50 27.76 14.77
N LEU A 21 -13.17 26.71 14.31
CA LEU A 21 -12.96 25.34 14.78
C LEU A 21 -11.48 25.04 14.49
N ALA A 22 -10.62 25.28 15.49
CA ALA A 22 -9.24 24.85 15.44
C ALA A 22 -9.27 23.33 15.27
N ALA A 23 -8.87 22.88 14.08
CA ALA A 23 -8.74 21.46 13.79
C ALA A 23 -7.87 20.84 14.89
N GLN A 24 -8.46 19.96 15.70
CA GLN A 24 -7.69 19.23 16.69
C GLN A 24 -6.56 18.47 15.97
N PRO A 25 -5.33 18.53 16.48
CA PRO A 25 -4.24 17.74 15.91
C PRO A 25 -4.63 16.27 15.94
N GLU A 26 -4.68 15.63 14.76
CA GLU A 26 -4.93 14.19 14.64
C GLU A 26 -3.96 13.44 15.57
N ALA A 27 -4.51 12.58 16.43
CA ALA A 27 -3.71 11.73 17.32
C ALA A 27 -2.59 11.03 16.51
N PRO A 28 -1.38 10.87 17.08
CA PRO A 28 -0.24 10.28 16.38
C PRO A 28 -0.63 8.90 15.83
N LYS A 29 -0.62 8.82 14.50
CA LYS A 29 -1.02 7.65 13.73
C LYS A 29 -0.12 6.47 14.11
N LYS A 30 -0.64 5.49 14.87
CA LYS A 30 0.09 4.28 15.30
C LYS A 30 0.81 3.63 14.10
N SER A 31 2.10 3.35 14.24
CA SER A 31 2.90 2.68 13.20
C SER A 31 2.41 1.25 12.97
N VAL A 32 2.49 0.80 11.71
CA VAL A 32 2.12 -0.57 11.31
C VAL A 32 3.19 -1.54 11.82
N GLN A 33 2.80 -2.53 12.64
CA GLN A 33 3.73 -3.47 13.30
C GLN A 33 3.81 -4.79 12.53
N TRP A 34 4.28 -4.75 11.30
CA TRP A 34 4.35 -5.92 10.42
C TRP A 34 5.59 -6.80 10.70
N GLN A 35 6.64 -6.24 11.30
CA GLN A 35 7.95 -6.90 11.46
C GLN A 35 7.90 -8.06 12.45
N ASN A 36 6.92 -8.10 13.34
CA ASN A 36 6.79 -9.14 14.37
C ASN A 36 5.78 -10.23 14.00
N ASP A 37 5.10 -10.10 12.85
CA ASP A 37 4.17 -11.11 12.36
C ASP A 37 4.84 -12.04 11.35
N GLU A 38 4.78 -13.34 11.62
CA GLU A 38 5.42 -14.38 10.79
C GLU A 38 4.89 -14.40 9.34
N MET A 39 3.61 -14.09 9.12
CA MET A 39 3.02 -14.09 7.79
C MET A 39 3.48 -12.88 6.99
N CYS A 40 3.57 -11.72 7.63
CA CYS A 40 4.12 -10.50 7.05
C CYS A 40 5.59 -10.68 6.70
N GLN A 41 6.39 -11.27 7.60
CA GLN A 41 7.79 -11.64 7.32
C GLN A 41 7.88 -12.61 6.13
N PHE A 42 7.02 -13.63 6.10
CA PHE A 42 6.97 -14.60 5.00
C PHE A 42 6.76 -13.90 3.65
N VAL A 43 5.78 -12.99 3.56
CA VAL A 43 5.49 -12.23 2.34
C VAL A 43 6.63 -11.29 1.99
N PHE A 44 7.21 -10.60 2.98
CA PHE A 44 8.39 -9.75 2.77
C PHE A 44 9.52 -10.54 2.10
N PHE A 45 9.88 -11.70 2.64
CA PHE A 45 10.95 -12.52 2.07
C PHE A 45 10.58 -13.11 0.72
N ALA A 46 9.33 -13.53 0.50
CA ALA A 46 8.88 -14.01 -0.82
C ALA A 46 9.06 -12.96 -1.91
N VAL A 47 8.64 -11.73 -1.62
CA VAL A 47 8.74 -10.61 -2.56
C VAL A 47 10.20 -10.24 -2.78
N LEU A 48 10.99 -10.13 -1.71
CA LEU A 48 12.40 -9.79 -1.81
C LEU A 48 13.18 -10.82 -2.63
N GLU A 49 12.97 -12.10 -2.37
CA GLU A 49 13.57 -13.20 -3.11
C GLU A 49 13.19 -13.16 -4.60
N GLY A 50 11.90 -12.97 -4.91
CA GLY A 50 11.41 -12.83 -6.28
C GLY A 50 12.06 -11.66 -7.02
N LEU A 51 12.22 -10.51 -6.35
CA LEU A 51 12.90 -9.34 -6.93
C LEU A 51 14.36 -9.65 -7.30
N TYR A 52 15.10 -10.32 -6.41
CA TYR A 52 16.49 -10.73 -6.67
C TYR A 52 16.59 -11.74 -7.81
N ARG A 53 15.75 -12.78 -7.76
CA ARG A 53 15.72 -13.86 -8.73
C ARG A 53 15.38 -13.39 -10.13
N ASP A 54 14.39 -12.50 -10.24
CA ASP A 54 13.90 -12.02 -11.55
C ASP A 54 14.71 -10.82 -12.06
N GLY A 55 15.44 -10.12 -11.18
CA GLY A 55 16.36 -9.05 -11.57
C GLY A 55 15.66 -7.73 -11.88
N VAL A 56 14.55 -7.45 -11.19
CA VAL A 56 13.66 -6.33 -11.52
C VAL A 56 14.40 -4.98 -11.52
N GLN A 57 14.21 -4.20 -12.58
CA GLN A 57 14.91 -2.95 -12.79
C GLN A 57 14.44 -1.86 -11.82
N ASN A 58 15.32 -0.93 -11.47
CA ASN A 58 15.03 0.11 -10.47
C ASN A 58 13.87 1.02 -10.90
N GLU A 59 13.68 1.26 -12.19
CA GLU A 59 12.61 2.09 -12.73
C GLU A 59 11.23 1.47 -12.43
N ILE A 60 11.14 0.14 -12.49
CA ILE A 60 9.92 -0.61 -12.14
C ILE A 60 9.66 -0.52 -10.64
N VAL A 61 10.72 -0.68 -9.84
CA VAL A 61 10.63 -0.56 -8.39
C VAL A 61 10.20 0.85 -7.98
N ASP A 62 10.78 1.88 -8.61
CA ASP A 62 10.48 3.29 -8.37
C ASP A 62 9.02 3.63 -8.75
N ALA A 63 8.48 3.01 -9.79
CA ALA A 63 7.06 3.13 -10.13
C ALA A 63 6.15 2.56 -9.02
N ILE A 64 6.54 1.43 -8.41
CA ILE A 64 5.76 0.75 -7.36
C ILE A 64 5.84 1.48 -6.02
N ILE A 65 7.02 1.95 -5.61
CA ILE A 65 7.21 2.62 -4.32
C ILE A 65 6.84 4.11 -4.36
N GLY A 66 6.23 4.58 -5.45
CA GLY A 66 5.80 5.97 -5.58
C GLY A 66 6.96 6.96 -5.62
N GLY A 67 8.05 6.64 -6.32
CA GLY A 67 9.23 7.52 -6.43
C GLY A 67 8.91 8.94 -6.92
N LYS A 68 7.84 9.09 -7.72
CA LYS A 68 7.34 10.37 -8.26
C LYS A 68 6.27 11.06 -7.40
N VAL A 69 5.85 10.45 -6.28
CA VAL A 69 4.85 11.03 -5.38
C VAL A 69 5.56 11.84 -4.30
N GLU A 70 5.19 13.11 -4.16
CA GLU A 70 5.88 14.05 -3.24
C GLU A 70 5.66 13.68 -1.76
N LYS A 71 4.39 13.46 -1.37
CA LYS A 71 4.03 13.14 0.00
C LYS A 71 4.40 11.70 0.33
N LYS A 72 5.30 11.52 1.32
CA LYS A 72 5.81 10.21 1.75
C LYS A 72 4.70 9.22 2.12
N GLU A 73 3.64 9.70 2.76
CA GLU A 73 2.48 8.88 3.17
C GLU A 73 1.60 8.43 1.99
N ASP A 74 1.63 9.17 0.88
CA ASP A 74 0.87 8.86 -0.32
C ASP A 74 1.63 7.91 -1.27
N LYS A 75 2.96 7.81 -1.14
CA LYS A 75 3.79 6.88 -1.93
C LYS A 75 3.25 5.45 -1.94
N VAL A 76 2.91 4.96 -0.75
CA VAL A 76 2.34 3.63 -0.52
C VAL A 76 0.99 3.46 -1.22
N LYS A 77 0.18 4.52 -1.30
CA LYS A 77 -1.22 4.44 -1.77
C LYS A 77 -1.35 4.13 -3.26
N THR A 78 -0.27 4.28 -4.04
CA THR A 78 -0.27 4.06 -5.50
C THR A 78 -0.58 2.61 -5.87
N HIS A 79 0.00 1.65 -5.13
CA HIS A 79 -0.10 0.20 -5.39
C HIS A 79 -0.50 -0.60 -4.15
N PHE A 80 -0.63 0.04 -2.98
CA PHE A 80 -0.89 -0.63 -1.72
C PHE A 80 -2.02 0.02 -0.92
N VAL A 81 -2.68 -0.78 -0.08
CA VAL A 81 -3.65 -0.29 0.90
C VAL A 81 -2.89 0.24 2.11
N PHE A 82 -3.02 1.54 2.38
CA PHE A 82 -2.30 2.21 3.45
C PHE A 82 -2.72 1.64 4.80
N ARG A 83 -1.72 1.30 5.62
CA ARG A 83 -1.80 0.62 6.92
C ARG A 83 -2.20 -0.86 6.92
N CYS A 84 -2.42 -1.49 5.78
CA CYS A 84 -2.54 -2.94 5.74
C CYS A 84 -1.15 -3.57 5.95
N GLU A 85 -1.02 -4.47 6.93
CA GLU A 85 0.28 -5.07 7.32
C GLU A 85 0.93 -5.87 6.18
N LEU A 86 0.17 -6.73 5.48
CA LEU A 86 0.69 -7.47 4.32
C LEU A 86 1.12 -6.54 3.17
N CYS A 87 0.33 -5.49 2.91
CA CYS A 87 0.69 -4.46 1.94
C CYS A 87 1.98 -3.74 2.33
N HIS A 88 2.12 -3.42 3.62
CA HIS A 88 3.28 -2.74 4.15
C HIS A 88 4.53 -3.62 4.07
N ALA A 89 4.44 -4.90 4.44
CA ALA A 89 5.52 -5.87 4.29
C ALA A 89 5.98 -6.00 2.83
N THR A 90 5.02 -6.05 1.89
CA THR A 90 5.33 -6.08 0.45
C THR A 90 6.04 -4.80 0.01
N TYR A 91 5.52 -3.63 0.38
CA TYR A 91 6.13 -2.33 0.07
C TYR A 91 7.55 -2.21 0.62
N GLU A 92 7.79 -2.64 1.86
CA GLU A 92 9.12 -2.62 2.47
C GLU A 92 10.09 -3.58 1.79
N ALA A 93 9.64 -4.71 1.23
CA ALA A 93 10.49 -5.57 0.41
C ALA A 93 10.98 -4.86 -0.86
N PHE A 94 10.10 -4.14 -1.57
CA PHE A 94 10.50 -3.30 -2.70
C PHE A 94 11.47 -2.20 -2.28
N ARG A 95 11.25 -1.55 -1.13
CA ARG A 95 12.19 -0.54 -0.61
C ARG A 95 13.54 -1.12 -0.24
N ALA A 96 13.58 -2.28 0.41
CA ALA A 96 14.82 -2.96 0.76
C ALA A 96 15.60 -3.32 -0.51
N TYR A 97 14.93 -3.90 -1.49
CA TYR A 97 15.52 -4.20 -2.79
C TYR A 97 16.00 -2.94 -3.50
N ARG A 98 15.26 -1.83 -3.48
CA ARG A 98 15.69 -0.57 -4.13
C ARG A 98 17.00 -0.02 -3.58
N ASN A 99 17.25 -0.25 -2.29
CA ASN A 99 18.43 0.20 -1.56
C ASN A 99 19.52 -0.87 -1.44
N ARG A 100 19.41 -1.97 -2.20
CA ARG A 100 20.38 -3.07 -2.16
C ARG A 100 21.77 -2.60 -2.62
N PRO A 101 22.85 -3.03 -1.94
CA PRO A 101 24.20 -2.82 -2.45
C PRO A 101 24.47 -3.70 -3.68
N ALA A 102 25.48 -3.34 -4.46
CA ALA A 102 26.06 -4.28 -5.41
C ALA A 102 26.74 -5.43 -4.67
N PHE A 103 26.81 -6.60 -5.30
CA PHE A 103 27.62 -7.70 -4.79
C PHE A 103 29.10 -7.32 -4.88
N THR A 104 29.88 -7.70 -3.88
CA THR A 104 31.30 -7.32 -3.74
C THR A 104 32.13 -7.68 -4.97
N ASP A 105 31.87 -8.85 -5.55
CA ASP A 105 32.71 -9.45 -6.60
C ASP A 105 32.01 -9.56 -7.95
N ALA A 106 30.83 -8.97 -8.11
CA ALA A 106 30.09 -9.00 -9.36
C ALA A 106 30.01 -7.58 -9.94
N LYS A 107 30.83 -7.30 -10.97
CA LYS A 107 31.00 -6.03 -11.72
C LYS A 107 29.76 -5.09 -11.76
N GLY A 108 29.43 -4.44 -10.65
CA GLY A 108 28.22 -3.61 -10.50
C GLY A 108 26.89 -4.38 -10.44
N ALA A 109 26.88 -5.72 -10.48
CA ALA A 109 25.65 -6.50 -10.38
C ALA A 109 25.13 -6.50 -8.94
N SER A 110 23.83 -6.28 -8.78
CA SER A 110 23.14 -6.22 -7.49
C SER A 110 21.92 -7.14 -7.43
N THR A 111 21.80 -8.06 -8.39
CA THR A 111 20.67 -8.97 -8.55
C THR A 111 21.07 -10.17 -9.43
N PHE A 112 20.26 -11.24 -9.47
CA PHE A 112 20.59 -12.47 -10.20
C PHE A 112 19.90 -12.59 -11.58
N GLY A 113 18.67 -12.09 -11.70
CA GLY A 113 17.86 -12.27 -12.91
C GLY A 113 18.21 -11.37 -14.09
N LYS A 114 17.60 -11.66 -15.23
CA LYS A 114 17.81 -10.95 -16.51
C LYS A 114 17.04 -9.63 -16.62
N GLY A 115 16.20 -9.31 -15.65
CA GLY A 115 15.28 -8.17 -15.71
C GLY A 115 13.88 -8.58 -16.13
N ALA A 116 12.92 -7.69 -15.86
CA ALA A 116 11.53 -7.83 -16.27
C ALA A 116 11.25 -7.10 -17.59
N ASP A 117 10.17 -7.48 -18.27
CA ASP A 117 9.71 -6.82 -19.50
C ASP A 117 9.36 -5.34 -19.24
N LEU A 118 9.79 -4.42 -20.11
CA LEU A 118 9.44 -3.01 -20.03
C LEU A 118 7.93 -2.74 -20.14
N LYS A 119 7.15 -3.67 -20.70
CA LYS A 119 5.68 -3.63 -20.61
C LYS A 119 5.21 -3.54 -19.15
N LEU A 120 5.91 -4.21 -18.22
CA LEU A 120 5.62 -4.16 -16.79
C LEU A 120 5.71 -2.73 -16.25
N LEU A 121 6.73 -1.96 -16.64
CA LEU A 121 6.89 -0.56 -16.25
C LEU A 121 5.72 0.30 -16.74
N LYS A 122 5.33 0.13 -18.01
CA LYS A 122 4.21 0.86 -18.63
C LYS A 122 2.91 0.60 -17.86
N ASP A 123 2.62 -0.67 -17.58
CA ASP A 123 1.36 -1.07 -16.95
C ASP A 123 1.31 -0.65 -15.47
N LEU A 124 2.43 -0.78 -14.74
CA LEU A 124 2.53 -0.30 -13.34
C LEU A 124 2.45 1.22 -13.22
N SER A 125 2.84 1.94 -14.27
CA SER A 125 2.75 3.41 -14.35
C SER A 125 1.46 3.93 -14.98
N SER A 126 0.54 3.04 -15.36
CA SER A 126 -0.72 3.41 -16.01
C SER A 126 -1.54 4.36 -15.14
N LYS A 127 -2.28 5.31 -15.74
CA LYS A 127 -3.26 6.13 -14.99
C LYS A 127 -4.50 5.33 -14.61
N ASP A 128 -4.79 4.26 -15.34
CA ASP A 128 -5.87 3.34 -14.98
C ASP A 128 -5.49 2.49 -13.77
N ALA A 129 -6.24 2.66 -12.67
CA ALA A 129 -6.02 1.93 -11.44
C ALA A 129 -6.16 0.42 -11.64
N ARG A 130 -7.05 -0.03 -12.53
CA ARG A 130 -7.27 -1.45 -12.81
C ARG A 130 -6.03 -2.12 -13.39
N THR A 131 -5.44 -1.50 -14.39
CA THR A 131 -4.18 -1.93 -14.99
C THR A 131 -3.08 -2.00 -13.94
N ARG A 132 -2.83 -0.93 -13.17
CA ARG A 132 -1.78 -0.93 -12.13
C ARG A 132 -1.95 -2.04 -11.10
N VAL A 133 -3.17 -2.17 -10.57
CA VAL A 133 -3.52 -3.09 -9.50
C VAL A 133 -3.35 -4.53 -9.97
N TYR A 134 -3.91 -4.92 -11.12
CA TYR A 134 -3.75 -6.30 -11.61
C TYR A 134 -2.33 -6.64 -12.03
N THR A 135 -1.61 -5.71 -12.64
CA THR A 135 -0.20 -5.91 -12.99
C THR A 135 0.65 -6.14 -11.74
N MET A 136 0.42 -5.39 -10.67
CA MET A 136 1.08 -5.61 -9.37
C MET A 136 0.76 -7.01 -8.81
N GLY A 137 -0.49 -7.46 -8.96
CA GLY A 137 -0.91 -8.81 -8.59
C GLY A 137 -0.19 -9.90 -9.37
N ALA A 138 -0.12 -9.77 -10.69
CA ALA A 138 0.55 -10.72 -11.57
C ALA A 138 2.06 -10.82 -11.29
N LEU A 139 2.67 -9.74 -10.79
CA LEU A 139 4.08 -9.72 -10.41
C LEU A 139 4.34 -10.44 -9.08
N VAL A 140 3.62 -10.06 -8.02
CA VAL A 140 3.92 -10.54 -6.66
C VAL A 140 3.38 -11.94 -6.39
N ARG A 141 2.23 -12.29 -6.97
CA ARG A 141 1.56 -13.57 -6.68
C ARG A 141 2.45 -14.78 -6.98
N PRO A 142 3.10 -14.89 -8.15
CA PRO A 142 4.00 -16.02 -8.43
C PRO A 142 5.13 -16.16 -7.42
N TRP A 143 5.65 -15.06 -6.86
CA TRP A 143 6.73 -15.09 -5.87
C TRP A 143 6.27 -15.68 -4.53
N ILE A 144 5.09 -15.29 -4.07
CA ILE A 144 4.49 -15.84 -2.85
C ILE A 144 4.19 -17.33 -3.04
N MET A 145 3.56 -17.70 -4.16
CA MET A 145 3.23 -19.09 -4.47
C MET A 145 4.50 -19.95 -4.54
N HIS A 146 5.51 -19.49 -5.25
CA HIS A 146 6.80 -20.17 -5.35
C HIS A 146 7.43 -20.39 -3.97
N ARG A 147 7.45 -19.38 -3.10
CA ARG A 147 8.00 -19.55 -1.74
C ARG A 147 7.22 -20.59 -0.95
N ILE A 148 5.89 -20.64 -1.08
CA ILE A 148 5.05 -21.65 -0.42
C ILE A 148 5.39 -23.05 -0.89
N GLU A 149 5.59 -23.24 -2.20
CA GLU A 149 6.00 -24.52 -2.79
C GLU A 149 7.39 -24.95 -2.31
N GLN A 150 8.33 -24.00 -2.19
CA GLN A 150 9.68 -24.27 -1.69
C GLN A 150 9.73 -24.52 -0.18
N THR A 151 8.69 -24.17 0.57
CA THR A 151 8.64 -24.50 2.00
C THR A 151 8.35 -25.99 2.21
N ARG A 152 9.13 -26.64 3.09
CA ARG A 152 8.88 -28.02 3.55
C ARG A 152 7.73 -28.12 4.56
N LYS A 153 6.69 -27.30 4.39
CA LYS A 153 5.54 -27.26 5.28
C LYS A 153 4.59 -28.42 4.99
N THR A 154 4.06 -29.00 6.06
CA THR A 154 3.02 -30.02 6.01
C THR A 154 1.72 -29.47 5.41
N PRO A 155 0.82 -30.33 4.90
CA PRO A 155 -0.51 -29.91 4.42
C PRO A 155 -1.31 -29.13 5.48
N ALA A 156 -1.17 -29.50 6.76
CA ALA A 156 -1.83 -28.81 7.87
C ALA A 156 -1.29 -27.38 8.06
N GLU A 157 0.02 -27.19 8.05
CA GLU A 157 0.64 -25.86 8.12
C GLU A 157 0.27 -25.00 6.93
N LYS A 158 0.27 -25.56 5.72
CA LYS A 158 -0.16 -24.89 4.50
C LYS A 158 -1.63 -24.45 4.58
N THR A 159 -2.50 -25.27 5.15
CA THR A 159 -3.91 -24.93 5.43
C THR A 159 -4.02 -23.80 6.46
N ALA A 160 -3.22 -23.84 7.53
CA ALA A 160 -3.19 -22.77 8.54
C ALA A 160 -2.70 -21.44 7.94
N MET A 161 -1.69 -21.48 7.07
CA MET A 161 -1.22 -20.32 6.33
C MET A 161 -2.34 -19.74 5.46
N LYS A 162 -3.05 -20.57 4.69
CA LYS A 162 -4.20 -20.15 3.88
C LYS A 162 -5.27 -19.45 4.72
N LYS A 163 -5.56 -19.94 5.92
CA LYS A 163 -6.51 -19.30 6.84
C LYS A 163 -6.04 -17.91 7.29
N LYS A 164 -4.79 -17.78 7.77
CA LYS A 164 -4.19 -16.49 8.16
C LYS A 164 -4.19 -15.48 7.00
N PHE A 165 -3.84 -15.94 5.82
CA PHE A 165 -3.87 -15.15 4.59
C PHE A 165 -5.28 -14.63 4.25
N ALA A 166 -6.32 -15.44 4.44
CA ALA A 166 -7.71 -15.03 4.27
C ALA A 166 -8.16 -14.02 5.35
N GLU A 167 -7.66 -14.12 6.58
CA GLU A 167 -7.88 -13.12 7.64
C GLU A 167 -7.30 -11.75 7.22
N TYR A 168 -6.04 -11.72 6.80
CA TYR A 168 -5.42 -10.51 6.26
C TYR A 168 -6.16 -9.93 5.05
N ALA A 169 -6.66 -10.79 4.16
CA ALA A 169 -7.47 -10.35 3.02
C ALA A 169 -8.74 -9.61 3.47
N ARG A 170 -9.43 -10.13 4.49
CA ARG A 170 -10.62 -9.48 5.05
C ARG A 170 -10.28 -8.15 5.71
N ASP A 171 -9.19 -8.09 6.48
CA ASP A 171 -8.84 -6.85 7.18
C ASP A 171 -8.32 -5.78 6.23
N GLY A 172 -7.53 -6.15 5.21
CA GLY A 172 -7.17 -5.25 4.11
C GLY A 172 -8.39 -4.73 3.34
N ALA A 173 -9.40 -5.58 3.10
CA ALA A 173 -10.65 -5.18 2.45
C ALA A 173 -11.44 -4.16 3.29
N LYS A 174 -11.54 -4.38 4.62
CA LYS A 174 -12.17 -3.42 5.54
C LYS A 174 -11.45 -2.07 5.54
N MET A 175 -10.12 -2.07 5.55
CA MET A 175 -9.33 -0.82 5.48
C MET A 175 -9.54 -0.09 4.15
N LEU A 176 -9.53 -0.83 3.04
CA LEU A 176 -9.81 -0.26 1.72
C LEU A 176 -11.21 0.36 1.64
N ASP A 177 -12.22 -0.31 2.20
CA ASP A 177 -13.58 0.21 2.29
C ASP A 177 -13.65 1.48 3.15
N ALA A 178 -12.95 1.51 4.29
CA ALA A 178 -12.86 2.69 5.14
C ALA A 178 -12.23 3.88 4.39
N HIS A 179 -11.14 3.67 3.64
CA HIS A 179 -10.51 4.71 2.81
C HIS A 179 -11.45 5.21 1.71
N LYS A 180 -12.20 4.31 1.06
CA LYS A 180 -13.21 4.66 0.05
C LYS A 180 -14.34 5.51 0.65
N LYS A 181 -14.84 5.13 1.83
CA LYS A 181 -15.87 5.89 2.56
C LYS A 181 -15.38 7.27 2.99
N ALA A 182 -14.10 7.37 3.36
CA ALA A 182 -13.43 8.63 3.66
C ALA A 182 -13.14 9.50 2.41
N LYS A 183 -13.49 9.01 1.20
CA LYS A 183 -13.26 9.68 -0.09
C LYS A 183 -11.78 10.03 -0.33
N ASP A 184 -10.85 9.19 0.13
CA ASP A 184 -9.44 9.34 -0.22
C ASP A 184 -9.27 9.14 -1.74
N GLY A 185 -8.76 10.18 -2.41
CA GLY A 185 -8.65 10.25 -3.88
C GLY A 185 -7.88 9.08 -4.51
N PHE A 186 -6.90 8.51 -3.80
CA PHE A 186 -6.15 7.35 -4.32
C PHE A 186 -7.01 6.09 -4.43
N TYR A 187 -7.97 5.93 -3.51
CA TYR A 187 -8.75 4.70 -3.36
C TYR A 187 -10.13 4.77 -4.00
N LEU A 188 -10.59 5.95 -4.40
CA LEU A 188 -11.85 6.11 -5.14
C LEU A 188 -11.83 5.37 -6.48
N ASP A 189 -10.67 5.31 -7.15
CA ASP A 189 -10.52 4.59 -8.42
C ASP A 189 -10.45 3.07 -8.25
N TRP A 190 -10.33 2.59 -7.01
CA TRP A 190 -10.19 1.16 -6.69
C TRP A 190 -11.54 0.48 -6.45
N ARG A 191 -12.66 1.08 -6.87
CA ARG A 191 -14.02 0.50 -6.68
C ARG A 191 -14.17 -0.90 -7.28
N PHE A 192 -13.45 -1.21 -8.35
CA PHE A 192 -13.43 -2.53 -8.99
C PHE A 192 -12.70 -3.60 -8.15
N TYR A 193 -12.00 -3.19 -7.08
CA TYR A 193 -11.08 -4.03 -6.33
C TYR A 193 -11.50 -4.12 -4.86
N GLY A 194 -11.61 -5.34 -4.34
CA GLY A 194 -12.16 -5.63 -3.01
C GLY A 194 -11.18 -6.30 -2.05
N SER A 195 -9.90 -6.47 -2.40
CA SER A 195 -8.88 -6.98 -1.47
C SER A 195 -7.51 -6.34 -1.73
N CYS A 196 -6.40 -6.95 -1.34
CA CYS A 196 -5.03 -6.47 -1.56
C CYS A 196 -4.22 -7.47 -2.43
N GLN A 197 -3.15 -7.06 -3.13
CA GLN A 197 -2.51 -7.97 -4.10
C GLN A 197 -1.81 -9.18 -3.47
N ALA A 198 -1.13 -8.99 -2.33
CA ALA A 198 -0.65 -10.10 -1.51
C ALA A 198 -1.82 -10.99 -1.01
N CYS A 199 -2.99 -10.38 -0.80
CA CYS A 199 -4.22 -11.05 -0.38
C CYS A 199 -4.95 -11.77 -1.53
N GLU A 200 -4.73 -11.39 -2.79
CA GLU A 200 -5.24 -12.14 -3.95
C GLU A 200 -4.37 -13.37 -4.21
N ALA A 201 -3.06 -13.30 -3.95
CA ALA A 201 -2.20 -14.49 -3.96
C ALA A 201 -2.68 -15.56 -2.97
N ALA A 202 -3.10 -15.11 -1.79
CA ALA A 202 -3.76 -15.91 -0.78
C ALA A 202 -5.06 -16.60 -1.23
N LYS A 203 -5.89 -15.93 -2.04
CA LYS A 203 -7.13 -16.53 -2.56
C LYS A 203 -6.83 -17.65 -3.56
N ASP A 204 -5.76 -17.52 -4.32
CA ASP A 204 -5.37 -18.51 -5.32
C ASP A 204 -4.71 -19.76 -4.71
N LEU A 205 -3.99 -19.63 -3.59
CA LEU A 205 -3.67 -20.79 -2.73
C LEU A 205 -4.92 -21.59 -2.37
N GLY A 206 -6.06 -20.91 -2.31
CA GLY A 206 -7.32 -21.56 -2.00
C GLY A 206 -7.89 -22.43 -3.11
N LYS A 207 -7.54 -22.13 -4.36
CA LYS A 207 -8.06 -22.75 -5.58
C LYS A 207 -7.10 -23.74 -6.22
N ALA A 208 -5.79 -23.53 -6.07
CA ALA A 208 -4.78 -24.39 -6.67
C ALA A 208 -4.80 -25.84 -6.15
N GLY A 209 -5.54 -26.12 -5.06
CA GLY A 209 -5.31 -27.33 -4.27
C GLY A 209 -3.89 -27.32 -3.71
N PHE A 210 -3.59 -28.21 -2.79
CA PHE A 210 -2.20 -28.58 -2.52
C PHE A 210 -1.96 -29.92 -3.17
#